data_AF-A0A9W4TV11-F1
#
_entry.id   AF-A0A9W4TV11-F1
#
_cell.length_a   1.000
_cell.length_b   1.000
_cell.length_c   1.000
_cell.angle_alpha   90.00
_cell.angle_beta   90.00
_cell.angle_gamma   90.00
#
_symmetry.space_group_name_H-M   'P 1'
#
loop_
_entity.id
_entity.type
_entity.pdbx_description
1 polymer ?
#
loop_
_entity_poly.entity_id
_entity_poly.type
_entity_poly.pdbx_seq_one_letter_code
_entity_poly.pdbx_strand_id
1 'polypeptide(L)'
;MGKRTFYEDDELILNKPGIPLEETSSKLKQQESTHGDVEFVDGMVIRSTPILENYTSNFRKYLHDKFTIITAELGTQKSAIENEFNNLKSEYDQIVKEPILPNLIYILTISLSGSILVRNRNIGLRFITPLLFGGVTMNYTMPNTFNNLVSSYEKFEHENIPELSKQKQELAVYYQQFRKEFYNQQINLNESILSSIHDLRKFINDKIN
;
A
#
# COMPACT_ATOMS: atom_id res chain seq x y z
N MET A 1 -44.95 -51.15 -76.25
CA MET A 1 -45.55 -51.18 -74.89
C MET A 1 -44.52 -51.78 -73.94
N GLY A 2 -43.75 -50.95 -73.23
CA GLY A 2 -42.81 -51.40 -72.20
C GLY A 2 -43.52 -51.50 -70.86
N LYS A 3 -43.43 -52.64 -70.18
CA LYS A 3 -43.98 -52.83 -68.82
C LYS A 3 -43.16 -51.99 -67.85
N ARG A 4 -43.83 -51.16 -67.03
CA ARG A 4 -43.19 -50.49 -65.89
C ARG A 4 -43.01 -51.52 -64.77
N THR A 5 -41.77 -51.84 -64.45
CA THR A 5 -41.37 -52.66 -63.31
C THR A 5 -41.22 -51.74 -62.10
N PHE A 6 -42.23 -51.73 -61.23
CA PHE A 6 -42.29 -50.82 -60.06
C PHE A 6 -41.30 -51.16 -58.94
N TYR A 7 -40.58 -52.28 -59.04
CA TYR A 7 -39.81 -52.86 -57.93
C TYR A 7 -38.34 -53.15 -58.31
N GLU A 8 -37.80 -52.51 -59.35
CA GLU A 8 -36.37 -52.67 -59.68
C GLU A 8 -35.45 -51.73 -58.88
N ASP A 9 -35.97 -50.62 -58.33
CA ASP A 9 -35.15 -49.62 -57.63
C ASP A 9 -35.18 -49.77 -56.08
N ASP A 10 -35.97 -50.69 -55.54
CA ASP A 10 -36.01 -50.96 -54.10
C ASP A 10 -34.95 -52.03 -53.77
N GLU A 11 -33.82 -51.61 -53.21
CA GLU A 11 -32.82 -52.54 -52.68
C GLU A 11 -33.46 -53.45 -51.62
N LEU A 12 -33.34 -54.76 -51.79
CA LEU A 12 -33.85 -55.76 -50.85
C LEU A 12 -33.13 -55.66 -49.50
N ILE A 13 -33.69 -54.89 -48.57
CA ILE A 13 -33.21 -54.83 -47.18
C ILE A 13 -33.61 -56.13 -46.48
N LEU A 14 -32.75 -57.14 -46.58
CA LEU A 14 -32.89 -58.38 -45.81
C LEU A 14 -32.66 -58.08 -44.33
N ASN A 15 -33.74 -58.04 -43.56
CA ASN A 15 -33.67 -57.92 -42.10
C ASN A 15 -33.17 -59.24 -41.50
N LYS A 16 -31.85 -59.47 -41.58
CA LYS A 16 -31.19 -60.57 -40.89
C LYS A 16 -30.93 -60.14 -39.45
N PRO A 17 -31.43 -60.88 -38.44
CA PRO A 17 -31.12 -60.57 -37.06
C PRO A 17 -29.60 -60.65 -36.85
N GLY A 18 -29.00 -59.55 -36.38
CA GLY A 18 -27.58 -59.48 -36.05
C GLY A 18 -26.68 -58.71 -37.02
N ILE A 19 -27.20 -58.13 -38.11
CA ILE A 19 -26.43 -57.21 -38.97
C ILE A 19 -26.87 -55.77 -38.65
N PRO A 20 -25.97 -54.86 -38.26
CA PRO A 20 -26.33 -53.46 -38.11
C PRO A 20 -26.74 -52.93 -39.48
N LEU A 21 -27.98 -52.44 -39.60
CA LEU A 21 -28.46 -51.73 -40.78
C LEU A 21 -27.48 -50.58 -41.06
N GLU A 22 -27.13 -50.38 -42.34
CA GLU A 22 -26.27 -49.26 -42.75
C GLU A 22 -26.75 -47.99 -42.03
N GLU A 23 -25.83 -47.38 -41.28
CA GLU A 23 -26.18 -46.26 -40.42
C GLU A 23 -26.79 -45.17 -41.28
N THR A 24 -28.08 -44.92 -41.08
CA THR A 24 -28.77 -43.74 -41.61
C THR A 24 -27.82 -42.56 -41.39
N SER A 25 -27.42 -41.90 -42.50
CA SER A 25 -26.43 -40.81 -42.50
C SER A 25 -26.61 -39.95 -41.25
N SER A 26 -25.53 -39.69 -40.51
CA SER A 26 -25.57 -38.96 -39.22
C SER A 26 -26.39 -37.66 -39.31
N LYS A 27 -26.38 -37.03 -40.48
CA LYS A 27 -27.14 -35.82 -40.82
C LYS A 27 -28.66 -36.03 -40.90
N LEU A 28 -29.12 -37.21 -41.34
CA LEU A 28 -30.53 -37.61 -41.37
C LEU A 28 -31.01 -38.04 -39.98
N LYS A 29 -30.20 -38.75 -39.19
CA LYS A 29 -30.49 -39.04 -37.76
C LYS A 29 -30.68 -37.76 -36.95
N GLN A 30 -29.88 -36.73 -37.22
CA GLN A 30 -30.01 -35.40 -36.62
C GLN A 30 -31.30 -34.67 -37.02
N GLN A 31 -31.78 -34.86 -38.26
CA GLN A 31 -33.04 -34.24 -38.74
C GLN A 31 -34.30 -34.98 -38.29
N GLU A 32 -34.24 -36.30 -38.13
CA GLU A 32 -35.40 -37.14 -37.78
C GLU A 32 -35.55 -37.39 -36.26
N SER A 33 -34.49 -37.20 -35.48
CA SER A 33 -34.55 -37.33 -34.02
C SER A 33 -35.15 -36.07 -33.41
N THR A 34 -36.43 -36.16 -33.04
CA THR A 34 -37.10 -35.20 -32.14
C THR A 34 -36.35 -34.98 -30.82
N HIS A 35 -35.44 -35.87 -30.47
CA HIS A 35 -34.72 -35.91 -29.20
C HIS A 35 -33.21 -35.60 -29.33
N GLY A 36 -32.75 -35.13 -30.50
CA GLY A 36 -31.38 -34.68 -30.78
C GLY A 36 -30.31 -35.78 -30.73
N ASP A 37 -29.05 -35.36 -30.67
CA ASP A 37 -27.87 -36.24 -30.73
C ASP A 37 -27.69 -37.04 -29.43
N VAL A 38 -27.18 -38.26 -29.59
CA VAL A 38 -26.95 -39.21 -28.49
C VAL A 38 -25.45 -39.26 -28.20
N GLU A 39 -25.05 -38.79 -27.02
CA GLU A 39 -23.65 -38.81 -26.59
C GLU A 39 -23.48 -39.77 -25.41
N PHE A 40 -22.39 -40.55 -25.44
CA PHE A 40 -22.01 -41.46 -24.36
C PHE A 40 -20.96 -40.78 -23.48
N VAL A 41 -21.35 -40.40 -22.26
CA VAL A 41 -20.44 -39.80 -21.28
C VAL A 41 -20.43 -40.70 -20.04
N ASP A 42 -19.24 -41.15 -19.62
CA ASP A 42 -19.03 -42.06 -18.47
C ASP A 42 -19.95 -43.29 -18.45
N GLY A 43 -20.15 -43.92 -19.62
CA GLY A 43 -20.97 -45.12 -19.76
C GLY A 43 -22.48 -44.88 -19.68
N MET A 44 -22.93 -43.63 -19.59
CA MET A 44 -24.34 -43.24 -19.62
C MET A 44 -24.71 -42.64 -20.98
N VAL A 45 -25.90 -42.99 -21.48
CA VAL A 45 -26.48 -42.43 -22.71
C VAL A 45 -27.18 -41.11 -22.37
N ILE A 46 -26.66 -39.99 -22.86
CA ILE A 46 -27.27 -38.66 -22.70
C ILE A 46 -27.90 -38.26 -24.02
N ARG A 47 -29.15 -37.78 -23.97
CA ARG A 47 -29.87 -37.24 -25.14
C ARG A 47 -30.06 -35.74 -24.92
N SER A 48 -29.43 -34.91 -25.75
CA SER A 48 -29.62 -33.45 -25.69
C SER A 48 -30.65 -33.02 -26.71
N THR A 49 -31.55 -32.11 -26.33
CA THR A 49 -32.45 -31.49 -27.32
C THR A 49 -31.81 -30.18 -27.79
N PRO A 50 -31.68 -29.94 -29.10
CA PRO A 50 -30.89 -28.82 -29.62
C PRO A 50 -31.44 -27.45 -29.20
N ILE A 51 -32.75 -27.35 -28.96
CA ILE A 51 -33.39 -26.10 -28.53
C ILE A 51 -33.05 -25.81 -27.05
N LEU A 52 -33.25 -26.78 -26.15
CA LEU A 52 -32.96 -26.58 -24.73
C LEU A 52 -31.46 -26.43 -24.48
N GLU A 53 -30.63 -27.12 -25.24
CA GLU A 53 -29.18 -27.00 -25.17
C GLU A 53 -28.72 -25.57 -25.48
N ASN A 54 -29.27 -24.95 -26.52
CA ASN A 54 -28.96 -23.56 -26.87
C ASN A 54 -29.41 -22.57 -25.79
N TYR A 55 -30.63 -22.68 -25.27
CA TYR A 55 -31.11 -21.79 -24.20
C TYR A 55 -30.32 -21.99 -22.89
N THR A 56 -30.08 -23.24 -22.50
CA THR A 56 -29.36 -23.59 -21.27
C THR A 56 -27.90 -23.19 -21.36
N SER A 57 -27.25 -23.40 -22.50
CA SER A 57 -25.85 -23.01 -22.72
C SER A 57 -25.69 -21.50 -22.72
N ASN A 58 -26.57 -20.75 -23.37
CA ASN A 58 -26.55 -19.28 -23.36
C ASN A 58 -26.81 -18.71 -21.97
N PHE A 59 -27.79 -19.27 -21.24
CA PHE A 59 -28.06 -18.90 -19.86
C PHE A 59 -26.86 -19.19 -18.95
N ARG A 60 -26.27 -20.38 -19.06
CA ARG A 60 -25.07 -20.77 -18.31
C ARG A 60 -23.90 -19.84 -18.61
N LYS A 61 -23.65 -19.52 -19.89
CA LYS A 61 -22.59 -18.59 -20.30
C LYS A 61 -22.82 -17.21 -19.69
N TYR A 62 -24.04 -16.67 -19.79
CA TYR A 62 -24.38 -15.39 -19.18
C TYR A 62 -24.15 -15.36 -17.66
N LEU A 63 -24.62 -16.38 -16.94
CA LEU A 63 -24.39 -16.48 -15.50
C LEU A 63 -22.91 -16.60 -15.16
N HIS A 64 -22.19 -17.46 -15.90
CA HIS A 64 -20.76 -17.65 -15.71
C HIS A 64 -20.00 -16.34 -15.93
N ASP A 65 -20.23 -15.65 -17.04
CA ASP A 65 -19.55 -14.40 -17.36
C ASP A 65 -19.82 -13.32 -16.31
N LYS A 66 -21.07 -13.18 -15.86
CA LYS A 66 -21.43 -12.24 -14.78
C LYS A 66 -20.73 -12.61 -13.48
N PHE A 67 -20.72 -13.89 -13.12
CA PHE A 67 -20.06 -14.36 -11.90
C PHE A 67 -18.54 -14.17 -11.98
N THR A 68 -17.92 -14.48 -13.12
CA THR A 68 -16.50 -14.28 -13.38
C THR A 68 -16.12 -12.80 -13.22
N ILE A 69 -16.88 -11.87 -13.83
CA ILE A 69 -16.62 -10.43 -13.69
C ILE A 69 -16.70 -10.00 -12.22
N ILE A 70 -17.75 -10.39 -11.50
CA ILE A 70 -17.91 -10.02 -10.08
C ILE A 70 -16.76 -10.58 -9.24
N THR A 71 -16.38 -11.85 -9.44
CA THR A 71 -15.28 -12.45 -8.71
C THR A 71 -13.93 -11.80 -9.04
N ALA A 72 -13.73 -11.38 -10.28
CA ALA A 72 -12.52 -10.68 -10.71
C ALA A 72 -12.45 -9.28 -10.08
N GLU A 73 -13.54 -8.50 -10.12
CA GLU A 73 -13.59 -7.17 -9.50
C GLU A 73 -13.38 -7.23 -7.98
N LEU A 74 -14.03 -8.18 -7.30
CA LEU A 74 -13.81 -8.40 -5.86
C LEU A 74 -12.38 -8.83 -5.57
N GLY A 75 -11.79 -9.68 -6.41
CA GLY A 75 -10.40 -10.09 -6.31
C GLY A 75 -9.44 -8.91 -6.45
N THR A 76 -9.65 -8.04 -7.44
CA THR A 76 -8.85 -6.84 -7.67
C THR A 76 -8.97 -5.85 -6.52
N GLN A 77 -10.18 -5.56 -6.04
CA GLN A 77 -10.39 -4.65 -4.92
C GLN A 77 -9.75 -5.18 -3.63
N LYS A 78 -9.94 -6.47 -3.34
CA LYS A 78 -9.29 -7.11 -2.18
C LYS A 78 -7.78 -7.02 -2.28
N SER A 79 -7.21 -7.33 -3.45
CA SER A 79 -5.76 -7.26 -3.66
C SER A 79 -5.23 -5.83 -3.57
N ALA A 80 -5.97 -4.83 -4.06
CA ALA A 80 -5.60 -3.42 -3.91
C ALA A 80 -5.56 -3.01 -2.44
N ILE A 81 -6.58 -3.35 -1.66
CA ILE A 81 -6.64 -3.10 -0.21
C ILE A 81 -5.48 -3.80 0.51
N GLU A 82 -5.22 -5.06 0.18
CA GLU A 82 -4.12 -5.82 0.78
C GLU A 82 -2.77 -5.21 0.43
N ASN A 83 -2.58 -4.74 -0.80
CA ASN A 83 -1.35 -4.08 -1.22
C ASN A 83 -1.17 -2.72 -0.54
N GLU A 84 -2.23 -1.92 -0.41
CA GLU A 84 -2.21 -0.67 0.36
C GLU A 84 -1.89 -0.94 1.83
N PHE A 85 -2.53 -1.94 2.44
CA PHE A 85 -2.26 -2.32 3.82
C PHE A 85 -0.82 -2.79 4.02
N ASN A 86 -0.30 -3.61 3.10
CA ASN A 86 1.08 -4.07 3.15
C ASN A 86 2.07 -2.92 2.94
N ASN A 87 1.78 -1.98 2.05
CA ASN A 87 2.58 -0.77 1.86
C ASN A 87 2.59 0.08 3.13
N LEU A 88 1.43 0.37 3.72
CA LEU A 88 1.32 1.12 4.97
C LEU A 88 2.07 0.45 6.11
N LYS A 89 1.94 -0.88 6.23
CA LYS A 89 2.67 -1.66 7.23
C LYS A 89 4.17 -1.58 6.99
N SER A 90 4.62 -1.70 5.75
CA SER A 90 6.04 -1.61 5.41
C SER A 90 6.62 -0.22 5.70
N GLU A 91 5.86 0.84 5.42
CA GLU A 91 6.24 2.22 5.71
C GLU A 91 6.31 2.47 7.22
N TYR A 92 5.33 1.94 7.95
CA TYR A 92 5.33 1.97 9.41
C TYR A 92 6.56 1.25 10.00
N ASP A 93 6.87 0.04 9.55
CA ASP A 93 8.03 -0.74 10.00
C ASP A 93 9.37 -0.08 9.62
N GLN A 94 9.39 0.74 8.56
CA GLN A 94 10.55 1.56 8.20
C GLN A 94 10.75 2.73 9.16
N ILE A 95 9.66 3.42 9.51
CA ILE A 95 9.68 4.60 10.37
C ILE A 95 9.94 4.20 11.83
N VAL A 96 9.16 3.25 12.35
CA VAL A 96 9.16 2.88 13.77
C VAL A 96 10.10 1.72 14.03
N LYS A 97 11.17 1.98 14.78
CA LYS A 97 12.20 0.97 15.11
C LYS A 97 12.18 0.52 16.57
N GLU A 98 11.70 1.38 17.47
CA GLU A 98 11.71 1.12 18.91
C GLU A 98 10.34 0.64 19.42
N PRO A 99 10.30 -0.07 20.56
CA PRO A 99 9.04 -0.53 21.15
C PRO A 99 8.18 0.66 21.58
N ILE A 100 6.99 0.77 21.01
CA ILE A 100 6.12 1.94 21.18
C ILE A 100 5.48 1.97 22.56
N LEU A 101 5.02 0.83 23.06
CA LEU A 101 4.14 0.78 24.22
C LEU A 101 4.73 1.42 25.50
N PRO A 102 5.96 1.08 25.94
CA PRO A 102 6.56 1.74 27.10
C PRO A 102 6.94 3.20 26.79
N ASN A 103 7.49 3.46 25.60
CA ASN A 103 8.01 4.78 25.23
C ASN A 103 6.90 5.82 25.06
N LEU A 104 5.76 5.43 24.50
CA LEU A 104 4.59 6.28 24.31
C LEU A 104 4.01 6.73 25.65
N ILE A 105 3.99 5.85 26.66
CA ILE A 105 3.54 6.23 28.01
C ILE A 105 4.45 7.31 28.59
N TYR A 106 5.77 7.20 28.43
CA TYR A 106 6.70 8.24 28.86
C TYR A 106 6.51 9.57 28.10
N ILE A 107 6.30 9.50 26.78
CA ILE A 107 6.03 10.69 25.96
C ILE A 107 4.74 11.39 26.43
N LEU A 108 3.66 10.63 26.62
CA LEU A 108 2.36 11.17 27.03
C LEU A 108 2.41 11.75 28.45
N THR A 109 3.07 11.06 29.39
CA THR A 109 3.20 11.55 30.76
C THR A 109 4.00 12.85 30.82
N ILE A 110 5.14 12.93 30.14
CA ILE A 110 5.96 14.15 30.13
C ILE A 110 5.25 15.28 29.37
N SER A 111 4.56 14.98 28.27
CA SER A 111 3.72 15.94 27.56
C SER A 111 2.62 16.52 28.46
N LEU A 112 1.91 15.66 29.21
CA LEU A 112 0.88 16.07 30.16
C LEU A 112 1.47 16.88 31.33
N SER A 113 2.63 16.48 31.85
CA SER A 113 3.36 17.26 32.86
C SER A 113 3.70 18.66 32.32
N GLY A 114 4.14 18.76 31.07
CA GLY A 114 4.36 20.04 30.39
C GLY A 114 3.09 20.91 30.35
N SER A 115 1.94 20.32 30.04
CA SER A 115 0.63 21.01 30.07
C SER A 115 0.30 21.57 31.45
N ILE A 116 0.54 20.79 32.51
CA ILE A 116 0.27 21.20 33.89
C ILE A 116 1.17 22.37 34.29
N LEU A 117 2.44 22.38 33.87
CA LEU A 117 3.38 23.48 34.17
C LEU A 117 2.93 24.82 33.61
N VAL A 118 2.29 24.82 32.43
CA VAL A 118 1.79 26.05 31.79
C VAL A 118 0.28 26.27 31.98
N ARG A 119 -0.34 25.57 32.93
CA ARG A 119 -1.79 25.59 33.17
C ARG A 119 -2.39 26.99 33.30
N ASN A 120 -1.70 27.89 33.99
CA ASN A 120 -2.16 29.27 34.25
C ASN A 120 -1.52 30.31 33.31
N ARG A 121 -0.95 29.87 32.19
CA ARG A 121 -0.34 30.75 31.18
C ARG A 121 -1.28 30.94 30.00
N ASN A 122 -0.83 31.74 29.04
CA ASN A 122 -1.58 32.04 27.81
C ASN A 122 -2.02 30.75 27.10
N ILE A 123 -3.18 30.79 26.43
CA ILE A 123 -3.80 29.65 25.74
C ILE A 123 -2.85 29.04 24.71
N GLY A 124 -2.05 29.86 24.00
CA GLY A 124 -1.08 29.39 23.01
C GLY A 124 0.03 28.54 23.63
N LEU A 125 0.58 28.96 24.78
CA LEU A 125 1.59 28.19 25.50
C LEU A 125 1.04 26.86 25.99
N ARG A 126 -0.24 26.82 26.36
CA ARG A 126 -0.92 25.59 26.80
C ARG A 126 -0.99 24.52 25.70
N PHE A 127 -1.01 24.92 24.43
CA PHE A 127 -0.98 23.97 23.30
C PHE A 127 0.44 23.63 22.83
N ILE A 128 1.34 24.61 22.81
CA ILE A 128 2.70 24.41 22.31
C ILE A 128 3.56 23.62 23.30
N THR A 129 3.43 23.89 24.60
CA THR A 129 4.30 23.27 25.61
C THR A 129 4.18 21.74 25.66
N PRO A 130 2.98 21.13 25.67
CA PRO A 130 2.85 19.68 25.65
C PRO A 130 3.47 19.05 24.40
N LEU A 131 3.38 19.71 23.25
CA LEU A 131 3.97 19.23 22.00
C LEU A 131 5.50 19.28 22.06
N LEU A 132 6.06 20.36 22.58
CA LEU A 132 7.51 20.50 22.76
C LEU A 132 8.05 19.45 23.75
N PHE A 133 7.42 19.32 24.92
CA PHE A 133 7.82 18.32 25.92
C PHE A 133 7.68 16.89 25.39
N GLY A 134 6.59 16.60 24.67
CA GLY A 134 6.40 15.32 24.00
C GLY A 134 7.45 15.04 22.93
N GLY A 135 7.76 16.02 22.07
CA GLY A 135 8.77 15.90 21.02
C GLY A 135 10.19 15.71 21.56
N VAL A 136 10.56 16.46 22.61
CA VAL A 136 11.85 16.27 23.30
C VAL A 136 11.93 14.88 23.93
N THR A 137 10.85 14.43 24.57
CA THR A 137 10.80 13.08 25.15
C THR A 137 10.90 12.01 24.07
N MET A 138 10.25 12.21 22.93
CA MET A 138 10.29 11.29 21.80
C MET A 138 11.70 11.17 21.22
N ASN A 139 12.43 12.27 21.08
CA ASN A 139 13.84 12.22 20.70
C ASN A 139 14.68 11.44 21.72
N TYR A 140 14.40 11.59 23.01
CA TYR A 140 15.11 10.88 24.07
C TYR A 140 14.77 9.37 24.15
N THR A 141 13.49 9.00 24.09
CA THR A 141 13.03 7.61 24.27
C THR A 141 13.01 6.82 22.97
N MET A 142 12.84 7.50 21.83
CA MET A 142 12.73 6.90 20.49
C MET A 142 13.58 7.65 19.44
N PRO A 143 14.92 7.73 19.62
CA PRO A 143 15.79 8.53 18.76
C PRO A 143 15.80 8.08 17.30
N ASN A 144 15.78 6.77 17.04
CA ASN A 144 15.82 6.27 15.65
C ASN A 144 14.51 6.58 14.93
N THR A 145 13.39 6.37 15.63
CA THR A 145 12.06 6.68 15.09
C THR A 145 11.92 8.18 14.82
N PHE A 146 12.42 9.03 15.74
CA PHE A 146 12.43 10.47 15.56
C PHE A 146 13.25 10.90 14.34
N ASN A 147 14.47 10.37 14.18
CA ASN A 147 15.31 10.69 13.02
C ASN A 147 14.71 10.24 11.69
N ASN A 148 14.07 9.07 11.65
CA ASN A 148 13.39 8.58 10.46
C ASN A 148 12.19 9.47 10.09
N LEU A 149 11.39 9.86 11.09
CA LEU A 149 10.25 10.77 10.90
C LEU A 149 10.70 12.13 10.36
N VAL A 150 11.75 12.71 10.97
CA VAL A 150 12.32 13.99 10.53
C VAL A 150 12.86 13.87 9.11
N SER A 151 13.59 12.80 8.80
CA SER A 151 14.11 12.60 7.44
C SER A 151 13.00 12.44 6.39
N SER A 152 11.94 11.68 6.69
CA SER A 152 10.78 11.55 5.80
C SER A 152 10.06 12.88 5.61
N TYR A 153 9.91 13.67 6.68
CA TYR A 153 9.33 14.99 6.62
C TYR A 153 10.19 15.97 5.79
N GLU A 154 11.51 15.94 5.97
CA GLU A 154 12.45 16.76 5.20
C GLU A 154 12.42 16.42 3.70
N LYS A 155 12.32 15.14 3.35
CA LYS A 155 12.15 14.71 1.94
C LYS A 155 10.86 15.25 1.36
N PHE A 156 9.75 15.09 2.08
CA PHE A 156 8.44 15.61 1.67
C PHE A 156 8.47 17.14 1.50
N GLU A 157 9.08 17.86 2.44
CA GLU A 157 9.22 19.31 2.37
C GLU A 157 10.09 19.76 1.20
N HIS A 158 11.19 19.04 0.92
CA HIS A 158 12.06 19.36 -0.21
C HIS A 158 11.35 19.21 -1.56
N GLU A 159 10.50 18.19 -1.70
CA GLU A 159 9.75 17.91 -2.92
C GLU A 159 8.58 18.90 -3.13
N ASN A 160 7.85 19.24 -2.07
CA ASN A 160 6.61 20.01 -2.18
C ASN A 160 6.79 21.51 -1.90
N ILE A 161 7.73 21.89 -1.03
CA ILE A 161 7.92 23.27 -0.55
C ILE A 161 9.42 23.63 -0.49
N PRO A 162 10.09 23.79 -1.64
CA PRO A 162 11.53 24.00 -1.69
C PRO A 162 12.00 25.32 -1.04
N GLU A 163 11.11 26.32 -0.94
CA GLU A 163 11.43 27.60 -0.31
C GLU A 163 11.64 27.47 1.21
N LEU A 164 10.79 26.70 1.91
CA LEU A 164 10.96 26.44 3.34
C LEU A 164 12.22 25.62 3.61
N SER A 165 12.52 24.64 2.74
CA SER A 165 13.74 23.84 2.82
C SER A 165 15.00 24.72 2.76
N LYS A 166 15.05 25.70 1.86
CA LYS A 166 16.16 26.65 1.76
C LYS A 166 16.29 27.53 3.02
N GLN A 167 15.18 28.07 3.52
CA GLN A 167 15.19 28.88 4.74
C GLN A 167 15.73 28.09 5.94
N LYS A 168 15.35 26.81 6.08
CA LYS A 168 15.90 25.93 7.12
C LYS A 168 17.39 25.70 6.97
N GLN A 169 17.88 25.50 5.75
CA GLN A 169 19.31 25.34 5.48
C GLN A 169 20.10 26.61 5.82
N GLU A 170 19.58 27.78 5.45
CA GLU A 170 20.18 29.08 5.80
C GLU A 170 20.21 29.30 7.32
N LEU A 171 19.11 28.98 8.02
CA LEU A 171 19.05 29.03 9.48
C LEU A 171 20.05 28.06 10.12
N ALA A 172 20.24 26.86 9.54
CA ALA A 172 21.21 25.89 10.03
C ALA A 172 22.65 26.43 9.87
N VAL A 173 22.97 27.05 8.74
CA VAL A 173 24.28 27.68 8.51
C VAL A 173 24.49 28.85 9.48
N TYR A 174 23.49 29.72 9.64
CA TYR A 174 23.54 30.83 10.58
C TYR A 174 23.76 30.35 12.02
N TYR A 175 23.05 29.30 12.45
CA TYR A 175 23.23 28.70 13.78
C TYR A 175 24.65 28.15 13.98
N GLN A 176 25.23 27.52 12.96
CA GLN A 176 26.61 27.03 13.03
C GLN A 176 27.63 28.18 13.13
N GLN A 177 27.39 29.29 12.42
CA GLN A 177 28.23 30.48 12.50
C GLN A 177 28.14 31.13 13.88
N PHE A 178 26.92 31.39 14.37
CA PHE A 178 26.66 31.93 15.70
C PHE A 178 27.33 31.11 16.80
N ARG A 179 27.24 29.77 16.72
CA ARG A 179 27.91 28.87 17.67
C ARG A 179 29.43 29.07 17.66
N LYS A 180 30.05 29.16 16.47
CA LYS A 180 31.50 29.40 16.33
C LYS A 180 31.91 30.77 16.88
N GLU A 181 31.13 31.80 16.57
CA GLU A 181 31.36 33.15 17.08
C GLU A 181 31.27 33.20 18.61
N PHE A 182 30.28 32.53 19.20
CA PHE A 182 30.13 32.45 20.65
C PHE A 182 31.34 31.77 21.32
N TYR A 183 31.84 30.67 20.74
CA TYR A 183 33.07 30.02 21.22
C TYR A 183 34.28 30.95 21.10
N ASN A 184 34.46 31.62 19.95
CA ASN A 184 35.57 32.55 19.74
C ASN A 184 35.47 33.74 20.69
N GLN A 185 34.27 34.24 20.97
CA GLN A 185 34.04 35.31 21.92
C GLN A 185 34.38 34.87 23.34
N GLN A 186 34.02 33.65 23.74
CA GLN A 186 34.41 33.09 25.05
C GLN A 186 35.94 33.01 25.20
N ILE A 187 36.65 32.63 24.14
CA ILE A 187 38.13 32.61 24.11
C ILE A 187 38.69 34.04 24.21
N ASN A 188 38.21 34.97 23.38
CA ASN A 188 38.66 36.36 23.36
C ASN A 188 38.39 37.08 24.70
N LEU A 189 37.30 36.75 25.40
CA LEU A 189 37.01 37.27 26.74
C LEU A 189 38.05 36.80 27.76
N ASN A 190 38.43 35.52 27.73
CA ASN A 190 39.50 35.03 28.59
C ASN A 190 40.83 35.73 28.30
N GLU A 191 41.19 35.90 27.03
CA GLU A 191 42.41 36.62 26.64
C GLU A 191 42.37 38.10 27.08
N SER A 192 41.22 38.76 26.96
CA SER A 192 41.03 40.16 27.39
C SER A 192 41.10 40.33 28.90
N ILE A 193 40.63 39.35 29.68
CA ILE A 193 40.79 39.34 31.14
C ILE A 193 42.27 39.18 31.49
N LEU A 194 42.98 38.26 30.83
CA LEU A 194 44.41 38.06 31.04
C LEU A 194 45.23 39.31 30.71
N SER A 195 44.94 39.99 29.59
CA SER A 195 45.61 41.23 29.22
C SER A 195 45.29 42.36 30.21
N SER A 196 44.03 42.47 30.65
CA SER A 196 43.64 43.47 31.66
C SER A 196 44.36 43.26 32.99
N ILE A 197 44.52 42.00 33.44
CA ILE A 197 45.30 41.67 34.64
C ILE A 197 46.78 42.00 34.43
N HIS A 198 47.33 41.73 33.25
CA HIS A 198 48.70 42.06 32.90
C HIS A 198 48.95 43.58 32.91
N ASP A 199 48.05 44.36 32.33
CA ASP A 199 48.13 45.82 32.27
C ASP A 199 47.99 46.44 33.66
N LEU A 200 47.08 45.92 34.50
CA LEU A 200 46.96 46.32 35.90
C LEU A 200 48.26 46.04 36.67
N ARG A 201 48.87 44.86 36.47
CA ARG A 201 50.16 44.53 37.10
C ARG A 201 51.25 45.50 36.67
N LYS A 202 51.32 45.81 35.38
CA LYS A 202 52.31 46.75 34.83
C LYS A 202 52.11 48.16 35.40
N PHE A 203 50.87 48.66 35.41
CA PHE A 203 50.51 49.96 35.97
C PHE A 203 50.87 50.07 37.45
N ILE A 204 50.61 49.04 38.25
CA ILE A 204 51.00 49.02 39.67
C ILE A 204 52.51 49.10 39.82
N ASN A 205 53.27 48.34 39.02
CA ASN A 205 54.72 48.31 39.10
C ASN A 205 55.36 49.65 38.70
N ASP A 206 54.82 50.30 37.66
CA ASP A 206 55.28 51.64 37.21
C ASP A 206 54.98 52.75 38.22
N LYS A 207 54.00 52.56 39.12
CA LYS A 207 53.61 53.54 40.14
C LYS A 207 54.34 53.38 41.48
N ILE A 208 55.03 52.26 41.67
CA ILE A 208 55.78 51.92 42.90
C ILE A 208 57.27 52.27 42.78
N ASN A 209 57.80 52.36 41.55
CA ASN A 209 59.13 52.92 41.27
C ASN A 209 59.08 54.45 41.10
#